data_AF-A0A9P8LCI8-F1
#
_entry.id   AF-A0A9P8LCI8-F1
#
_cell.length_a   1.000
_cell.length_b   1.000
_cell.length_c   1.000
_cell.angle_alpha   90.00
_cell.angle_beta   90.00
_cell.angle_gamma   90.00
#
_symmetry.space_group_name_H-M   'P 1'
#
loop_
_entity.id
_entity.type
_entity.pdbx_description
1 polymer ?
#
loop_
_entity_poly.entity_id
_entity_poly.type
_entity_poly.pdbx_seq_one_letter_code
_entity_poly.pdbx_strand_id
1 'polypeptide(L)'
;MAEQTKPAPAADASHYDGYDYPAVKATPQNGHPGHTTPEQDDMVLELRELLEKEGFIDCETWRKEFKVDDLVRNFVYVEKPEVFKYYPQYYHKTDKDGRPVYIEAIGNIDLNAMYKITTAERMLSNLVVEYEKLADPRLPACSRKTGNLLETCCTIMDLKGVGLSKFGSVYSYLKQASAISQNYYPERLGKLYLINAPWGFSSVWAVIKGFLDPVTVDKIQVLGATYHAELLNQVPAENLPKEYGGECECDGGCMLSDMGPWQEPEWTRPPKWAQSDAAAAVAAAATTTTTAAGEEEQKQKQAPTTTIENAPTGIVTDPSAAPAEEGEKAINGAAAAAAGQATAPAGA
;
A
#
# COMPACT_ATOMS: atom_id res chain seq x y z
N MET A 1 33.11 -6.01 -41.13
CA MET A 1 32.64 -6.01 -39.73
C MET A 1 31.43 -6.93 -39.68
N ALA A 2 31.41 -7.91 -38.79
CA ALA A 2 30.21 -8.69 -38.50
C ALA A 2 29.61 -8.11 -37.23
N GLU A 3 28.36 -7.64 -37.30
CA GLU A 3 27.67 -7.06 -36.15
C GLU A 3 27.24 -8.21 -35.24
N GLN A 4 27.89 -8.34 -34.08
CA GLN A 4 27.54 -9.35 -33.10
C GLN A 4 26.29 -8.88 -32.36
N THR A 5 25.12 -9.27 -32.85
CA THR A 5 23.88 -9.19 -32.09
C THR A 5 24.02 -10.03 -30.82
N LYS A 6 24.24 -9.36 -29.69
CA LYS A 6 24.11 -9.93 -28.34
C LYS A 6 22.75 -10.65 -28.30
N PRO A 7 22.68 -11.93 -27.91
CA PRO A 7 21.38 -12.57 -27.74
C PRO A 7 20.60 -11.78 -26.68
N ALA A 8 19.32 -11.52 -26.93
CA ALA A 8 18.44 -10.97 -25.91
C ALA A 8 18.50 -11.89 -24.68
N PRO A 9 18.56 -11.33 -23.45
CA PRO A 9 18.44 -12.16 -22.26
C PRO A 9 17.11 -12.92 -22.35
N ALA A 10 17.13 -14.22 -22.01
CA ALA A 10 15.88 -14.93 -21.84
C ALA A 10 15.11 -14.27 -20.69
N ALA A 11 13.79 -14.16 -20.83
CA ALA A 11 12.92 -13.73 -19.75
C ALA A 11 12.91 -14.80 -18.65
N ASP A 12 13.94 -14.79 -17.81
CA ASP A 12 13.90 -15.44 -16.51
C ASP A 12 12.70 -14.88 -15.75
N ALA A 13 11.90 -15.78 -15.18
CA ALA A 13 10.71 -15.40 -14.43
C ALA A 13 11.16 -14.91 -13.06
N SER A 14 11.67 -13.67 -13.03
CA SER A 14 12.26 -13.04 -11.86
C SER A 14 11.32 -13.18 -10.66
N HIS A 15 11.89 -13.34 -9.47
CA HIS A 15 11.12 -13.58 -8.25
C HIS A 15 10.12 -12.45 -7.91
N TYR A 16 10.24 -11.30 -8.58
CA TYR A 16 9.31 -10.18 -8.51
C TYR A 16 8.02 -10.36 -9.34
N ASP A 17 8.02 -11.20 -10.39
CA ASP A 17 7.05 -11.10 -11.49
C ASP A 17 6.04 -12.28 -11.56
N GLY A 18 6.08 -13.21 -10.59
CA GLY A 18 5.17 -14.35 -10.47
C GLY A 18 3.76 -14.02 -9.93
N TYR A 19 2.93 -13.34 -10.71
CA TYR A 19 1.58 -12.91 -10.33
C TYR A 19 0.46 -13.84 -10.82
N ASP A 20 -0.57 -14.09 -9.98
CA ASP A 20 -1.80 -14.82 -10.32
C ASP A 20 -2.94 -13.91 -10.79
N TYR A 21 -2.61 -12.68 -11.18
CA TYR A 21 -3.50 -11.65 -11.69
C TYR A 21 -2.87 -10.91 -12.87
N PRO A 22 -3.65 -10.22 -13.72
CA PRO A 22 -3.13 -9.57 -14.92
C PRO A 22 -2.07 -8.50 -14.61
N ALA A 23 -0.91 -8.59 -15.27
CA ALA A 23 0.21 -7.65 -15.16
C ALA A 23 0.27 -6.60 -16.29
N VAL A 24 -0.76 -6.51 -17.12
CA VAL A 24 -0.85 -5.59 -18.29
C VAL A 24 -1.86 -4.48 -18.03
N LYS A 25 -1.50 -3.22 -18.33
CA LYS A 25 -2.43 -2.08 -18.23
C LYS A 25 -3.53 -2.13 -19.31
N ALA A 26 -4.74 -1.74 -18.93
CA ALA A 26 -5.87 -1.59 -19.86
C ALA A 26 -5.64 -0.52 -20.94
N THR A 27 -5.00 0.59 -20.58
CA THR A 27 -4.66 1.69 -21.51
C THR A 27 -3.24 1.51 -22.03
N PRO A 28 -3.02 1.32 -23.35
CA PRO A 28 -1.69 1.28 -23.92
C PRO A 28 -1.00 2.63 -23.81
N GLN A 29 0.13 2.66 -23.10
CA GLN A 29 0.98 3.83 -22.94
C GLN A 29 2.44 3.36 -22.84
N ASN A 30 3.32 3.97 -23.63
CA ASN A 30 4.73 3.60 -23.69
C ASN A 30 5.39 3.64 -22.31
N GLY A 31 6.06 2.56 -21.91
CA GLY A 31 6.72 2.43 -20.61
C GLY A 31 5.79 2.04 -19.44
N HIS A 32 4.52 1.74 -19.69
CA HIS A 32 3.63 1.15 -18.67
C HIS A 32 3.69 -0.39 -18.68
N PRO A 33 3.35 -1.08 -17.58
CA PRO A 33 3.34 -2.54 -17.51
C PRO A 33 2.56 -3.21 -18.66
N GLY A 34 3.24 -4.09 -19.40
CA GLY A 34 2.73 -4.76 -20.59
C GLY A 34 2.74 -3.94 -21.89
N HIS A 35 3.28 -2.72 -21.85
CA HIS A 35 3.42 -1.78 -22.98
C HIS A 35 4.83 -1.16 -23.03
N THR A 36 5.81 -1.89 -22.51
CA THR A 36 7.25 -1.59 -22.60
C THR A 36 7.85 -2.11 -23.91
N THR A 37 9.03 -1.61 -24.26
CA THR A 37 9.91 -2.22 -25.28
C THR A 37 10.99 -3.08 -24.60
N PRO A 38 11.61 -4.04 -25.31
CA PRO A 38 12.67 -4.88 -24.71
C PRO A 38 13.83 -4.06 -24.13
N GLU A 39 14.15 -2.91 -24.73
CA GLU A 39 15.17 -1.99 -24.22
C GLU A 39 14.74 -1.29 -22.93
N GLN A 40 13.44 -1.05 -22.73
CA GLN A 40 12.90 -0.52 -21.47
C GLN A 40 12.86 -1.59 -20.38
N ASP A 41 12.54 -2.84 -20.75
CA ASP A 41 12.59 -3.97 -19.81
C ASP A 41 14.04 -4.24 -19.36
N ASP A 42 15.01 -4.28 -20.29
CA ASP A 42 16.46 -4.34 -19.99
C ASP A 42 16.90 -3.17 -19.08
N MET A 43 16.45 -1.94 -19.34
CA MET A 43 16.73 -0.78 -18.48
C MET A 43 16.12 -0.89 -17.08
N VAL A 44 14.93 -1.49 -16.94
CA VAL A 44 14.30 -1.74 -15.63
C VAL A 44 15.06 -2.82 -14.86
N LEU A 45 15.58 -3.85 -15.53
CA LEU A 45 16.42 -4.87 -14.91
C LEU A 45 17.78 -4.29 -14.47
N GLU A 46 18.47 -3.52 -15.32
CA GLU A 46 19.72 -2.83 -14.95
C GLU A 46 19.48 -1.86 -13.78
N LEU A 47 18.38 -1.12 -13.77
CA LEU A 47 18.03 -0.23 -12.66
C LEU A 47 17.72 -0.99 -11.36
N ARG A 48 17.04 -2.15 -11.41
CA ARG A 48 16.84 -3.03 -10.25
C ARG A 48 18.20 -3.49 -9.69
N GLU A 49 19.09 -4.02 -10.53
CA GLU A 49 20.44 -4.47 -10.12
C GLU A 49 21.27 -3.32 -9.52
N LEU A 50 21.21 -2.12 -10.10
CA LEU A 50 21.92 -0.96 -9.59
C LEU A 50 21.39 -0.50 -8.23
N LEU A 51 20.07 -0.40 -8.06
CA LEU A 51 19.45 0.01 -6.78
C LEU A 51 19.72 -1.00 -5.66
N GLU A 52 19.65 -2.31 -5.94
CA GLU A 52 20.03 -3.36 -5.00
C GLU A 52 21.51 -3.25 -4.59
N LYS A 53 22.40 -3.03 -5.55
CA LYS A 53 23.86 -2.95 -5.37
C LYS A 53 24.34 -1.67 -4.68
N GLU A 54 23.70 -0.53 -4.96
CA GLU A 54 23.97 0.74 -4.29
C GLU A 54 23.31 0.82 -2.91
N GLY A 55 22.45 -0.14 -2.56
CA GLY A 55 21.84 -0.24 -1.24
C GLY A 55 20.68 0.74 -1.05
N PHE A 56 19.89 1.03 -2.10
CA PHE A 56 18.63 1.78 -2.03
C PHE A 56 17.52 0.94 -1.38
N ILE A 57 17.78 0.51 -0.14
CA ILE A 57 16.92 -0.33 0.68
C ILE A 57 16.10 0.50 1.68
N ASP A 58 15.89 1.79 1.46
CA ASP A 58 15.18 2.68 2.40
C ASP A 58 13.78 2.18 2.75
N CYS A 59 13.00 1.76 1.74
CA CYS A 59 11.69 1.16 1.96
C CYS A 59 11.81 -0.19 2.70
N GLU A 60 12.75 -1.04 2.28
CA GLU A 60 13.00 -2.35 2.88
C GLU A 60 13.55 -2.27 4.33
N THR A 61 14.23 -1.20 4.67
CA THR A 61 14.72 -0.91 6.03
C THR A 61 13.58 -0.40 6.88
N TRP A 62 12.80 0.57 6.36
CA TRP A 62 11.59 1.04 7.02
C TRP A 62 10.57 -0.09 7.26
N ARG A 63 10.37 -1.01 6.31
CA ARG A 63 9.49 -2.19 6.48
C ARG A 63 9.92 -3.04 7.69
N LYS A 64 11.22 -3.20 7.89
CA LYS A 64 11.81 -3.99 8.99
C LYS A 64 11.74 -3.24 10.32
N GLU A 65 12.04 -1.94 10.34
CA GLU A 65 11.96 -1.09 11.53
C GLU A 65 10.51 -0.88 12.02
N PHE A 66 9.59 -0.62 11.10
CA PHE A 66 8.15 -0.47 11.37
C PHE A 66 7.41 -1.82 11.48
N LYS A 67 8.13 -2.94 11.25
CA LYS A 67 7.66 -4.33 11.37
C LYS A 67 6.41 -4.64 10.53
N VAL A 68 6.34 -4.11 9.31
CA VAL A 68 5.14 -4.13 8.45
C VAL A 68 4.59 -5.55 8.25
N ASP A 69 5.46 -6.55 8.06
CA ASP A 69 5.08 -7.94 7.81
C ASP A 69 4.52 -8.67 9.05
N ASP A 70 4.82 -8.19 10.26
CA ASP A 70 4.20 -8.63 11.52
C ASP A 70 2.89 -7.85 11.74
N LEU A 71 2.94 -6.54 11.50
CA LEU A 71 1.84 -5.61 11.71
C LEU A 71 0.60 -5.99 10.88
N VAL A 72 0.73 -6.28 9.59
CA VAL A 72 -0.41 -6.66 8.74
C VAL A 72 -1.10 -7.96 9.19
N ARG A 73 -0.34 -8.87 9.81
CA ARG A 73 -0.83 -10.15 10.33
C ARG A 73 -1.50 -10.00 11.69
N ASN A 74 -0.89 -9.24 12.61
CA ASN A 74 -1.18 -9.28 14.04
C ASN A 74 -1.81 -7.99 14.61
N PHE A 75 -1.86 -6.89 13.86
CA PHE A 75 -2.47 -5.63 14.33
C PHE A 75 -4.00 -5.69 14.32
N VAL A 76 -4.59 -5.62 15.51
CA VAL A 76 -6.05 -5.47 15.69
C VAL A 76 -6.38 -4.05 16.16
N TYR A 77 -7.17 -3.33 15.36
CA TYR A 77 -7.66 -1.97 15.67
C TYR A 77 -9.04 -2.05 16.35
N VAL A 78 -9.07 -2.58 17.58
CA VAL A 78 -10.29 -2.80 18.37
C VAL A 78 -11.11 -1.53 18.60
N GLU A 79 -10.44 -0.38 18.62
CA GLU A 79 -11.02 0.94 18.83
C GLU A 79 -11.57 1.60 17.55
N LYS A 80 -11.42 0.97 16.37
CA LYS A 80 -11.88 1.52 15.06
C LYS A 80 -13.31 2.08 15.09
N PRO A 81 -14.32 1.45 15.72
CA PRO A 81 -15.69 1.98 15.80
C PRO A 81 -15.83 3.27 16.63
N GLU A 82 -14.95 3.49 17.61
CA GLU A 82 -14.94 4.72 18.42
C GLU A 82 -14.14 5.83 17.71
N VAL A 83 -13.00 5.47 17.10
CA VAL A 83 -12.17 6.39 16.29
C VAL A 83 -12.95 6.93 15.10
N PHE A 84 -13.76 6.09 14.43
CA PHE A 84 -14.61 6.46 13.29
C PHE A 84 -15.63 7.55 13.60
N LYS A 85 -16.00 7.80 14.86
CA LYS A 85 -16.89 8.90 15.24
C LYS A 85 -16.25 10.28 15.00
N TYR A 86 -14.91 10.31 14.96
CA TYR A 86 -14.10 11.50 14.71
C TYR A 86 -13.42 11.46 13.34
N TYR A 87 -13.00 10.27 12.89
CA TYR A 87 -12.27 10.08 11.65
C TYR A 87 -12.64 8.75 10.96
N PRO A 88 -13.71 8.72 10.15
CA PRO A 88 -13.97 7.62 9.22
C PRO A 88 -12.82 7.51 8.21
N GLN A 89 -12.32 6.28 8.01
CA GLN A 89 -11.26 5.93 7.04
C GLN A 89 -11.48 4.50 6.54
N TYR A 90 -12.09 4.32 5.36
CA TYR A 90 -12.57 3.02 4.92
C TYR A 90 -12.48 2.78 3.41
N TYR A 91 -12.33 1.51 3.01
CA TYR A 91 -12.50 1.08 1.61
C TYR A 91 -13.94 0.64 1.36
N HIS A 92 -14.49 0.97 0.19
CA HIS A 92 -15.83 0.58 -0.18
C HIS A 92 -16.02 0.46 -1.70
N LYS A 93 -16.06 -0.79 -2.18
CA LYS A 93 -16.30 -1.17 -3.57
C LYS A 93 -15.32 -0.51 -4.54
N THR A 94 -15.72 -0.28 -5.79
CA THR A 94 -14.82 0.20 -6.85
C THR A 94 -15.40 1.36 -7.65
N ASP A 95 -14.51 2.13 -8.27
CA ASP A 95 -14.86 3.11 -9.29
C ASP A 95 -15.14 2.42 -10.64
N LYS A 96 -15.47 3.20 -11.68
CA LYS A 96 -15.76 2.69 -13.04
C LYS A 96 -14.53 2.14 -13.77
N ASP A 97 -13.34 2.50 -13.33
CA ASP A 97 -12.07 1.91 -13.81
C ASP A 97 -11.69 0.65 -13.00
N GLY A 98 -12.50 0.26 -12.00
CA GLY A 98 -12.32 -0.90 -11.14
C GLY A 98 -11.39 -0.68 -9.93
N ARG A 99 -10.86 0.53 -9.72
CA ARG A 99 -10.00 0.83 -8.58
C ARG A 99 -10.77 0.71 -7.26
N PRO A 100 -10.20 0.15 -6.18
CA PRO A 100 -10.76 0.25 -4.85
C PRO A 100 -11.05 1.72 -4.50
N VAL A 101 -12.28 2.04 -4.08
CA VAL A 101 -12.60 3.38 -3.59
C VAL A 101 -12.23 3.47 -2.11
N TYR A 102 -11.40 4.45 -1.76
CA TYR A 102 -11.08 4.81 -0.38
C TYR A 102 -11.85 6.08 0.00
N ILE A 103 -12.41 6.12 1.20
CA ILE A 103 -13.21 7.24 1.69
C ILE A 103 -12.72 7.63 3.08
N GLU A 104 -12.43 8.91 3.28
CA GLU A 104 -12.14 9.46 4.60
C GLU A 104 -12.79 10.83 4.84
N ALA A 105 -13.13 11.13 6.09
CA ALA A 105 -13.82 12.38 6.46
C ALA A 105 -13.08 13.09 7.59
N ILE A 106 -12.36 14.18 7.27
CA ILE A 106 -11.40 14.82 8.19
C ILE A 106 -12.00 15.96 9.03
N GLY A 107 -13.19 16.47 8.69
CA GLY A 107 -13.79 17.63 9.39
C GLY A 107 -14.15 17.36 10.86
N ASN A 108 -14.50 16.12 11.20
CA ASN A 108 -14.86 15.70 12.55
C ASN A 108 -13.66 15.44 13.48
N ILE A 109 -12.42 15.45 12.96
CA ILE A 109 -11.22 15.13 13.75
C ILE A 109 -11.11 16.05 14.97
N ASP A 110 -10.91 15.44 16.13
CA ASP A 110 -10.47 16.08 17.37
C ASP A 110 -9.43 15.18 18.02
N LEU A 111 -8.15 15.50 17.83
CA LEU A 111 -7.05 14.71 18.41
C LEU A 111 -7.08 14.67 19.94
N ASN A 112 -7.67 15.67 20.62
CA ASN A 112 -7.79 15.66 22.08
C ASN A 112 -8.88 14.68 22.58
N ALA A 113 -9.81 14.30 21.71
CA ALA A 113 -10.77 13.23 21.96
C ALA A 113 -10.18 11.88 21.52
N MET A 114 -9.60 11.81 20.32
CA MET A 114 -9.03 10.59 19.75
C MET A 114 -7.83 10.06 20.55
N TYR A 115 -6.96 10.92 21.10
CA TYR A 115 -5.84 10.49 21.96
C TYR A 115 -6.27 9.99 23.37
N LYS A 116 -7.58 9.88 23.63
CA LYS A 116 -8.14 9.15 24.78
C LYS A 116 -8.67 7.75 24.38
N ILE A 117 -8.54 7.39 23.11
CA ILE A 117 -9.14 6.20 22.46
C ILE A 117 -8.06 5.39 21.71
N THR A 118 -7.18 6.06 20.98
CA THR A 118 -6.07 5.52 20.17
C THR A 118 -4.80 6.33 20.42
N THR A 119 -3.62 5.82 20.08
CA THR A 119 -2.39 6.63 19.96
C THR A 119 -2.17 7.08 18.51
N ALA A 120 -1.32 8.10 18.30
CA ALA A 120 -0.89 8.50 16.96
C ALA A 120 -0.14 7.36 16.24
N GLU A 121 0.69 6.62 16.96
CA GLU A 121 1.35 5.39 16.50
C GLU A 121 0.33 4.39 15.96
N ARG A 122 -0.71 4.03 16.73
CA ARG A 122 -1.75 3.08 16.28
C ARG A 122 -2.57 3.60 15.10
N MET A 123 -2.76 4.92 14.96
CA MET A 123 -3.37 5.51 13.76
C MET A 123 -2.48 5.37 12.52
N LEU A 124 -1.15 5.49 12.65
CA LEU A 124 -0.20 5.25 11.57
C LEU A 124 -0.05 3.75 11.27
N SER A 125 -0.10 2.88 12.29
CA SER A 125 -0.18 1.43 12.11
C SER A 125 -1.42 1.03 11.32
N ASN A 126 -2.60 1.58 11.64
CA ASN A 126 -3.82 1.33 10.89
C ASN A 126 -3.68 1.78 9.42
N LEU A 127 -3.10 2.96 9.16
CA LEU A 127 -2.84 3.43 7.80
C LEU A 127 -1.94 2.46 7.00
N VAL A 128 -0.85 1.99 7.61
CA VAL A 128 0.08 1.03 6.98
C VAL A 128 -0.60 -0.32 6.72
N VAL A 129 -1.39 -0.83 7.68
CA VAL A 129 -2.14 -2.09 7.50
C VAL A 129 -3.21 -1.97 6.41
N GLU A 130 -3.85 -0.81 6.26
CA GLU A 130 -4.79 -0.57 5.16
C GLU A 130 -4.08 -0.40 3.79
N TYR A 131 -2.83 0.08 3.76
CA TYR A 131 -1.98 0.07 2.56
C TYR A 131 -1.48 -1.33 2.16
N GLU A 132 -1.04 -2.15 3.11
CA GLU A 132 -0.68 -3.54 2.83
C GLU A 132 -1.91 -4.31 2.32
N LYS A 133 -3.09 -4.10 2.91
CA LYS A 133 -4.35 -4.67 2.43
C LYS A 133 -4.79 -4.11 1.06
N LEU A 134 -4.50 -2.84 0.77
CA LEU A 134 -4.67 -2.29 -0.58
C LEU A 134 -3.82 -3.08 -1.58
N ALA A 135 -2.52 -3.26 -1.28
CA ALA A 135 -1.59 -3.98 -2.13
C ALA A 135 -1.95 -5.46 -2.31
N ASP A 136 -2.43 -6.13 -1.25
CA ASP A 136 -2.89 -7.52 -1.29
C ASP A 136 -3.87 -7.78 -0.12
N PRO A 137 -5.16 -8.11 -0.33
CA PRO A 137 -5.75 -8.63 -1.57
C PRO A 137 -6.56 -7.64 -2.42
N ARG A 138 -6.73 -6.37 -2.04
CA ARG A 138 -7.69 -5.47 -2.73
C ARG A 138 -7.35 -5.25 -4.21
N LEU A 139 -6.14 -4.79 -4.52
CA LEU A 139 -5.70 -4.55 -5.91
C LEU A 139 -5.61 -5.83 -6.76
N PRO A 140 -5.06 -6.97 -6.26
CA PRO A 140 -5.12 -8.26 -6.95
C PRO A 140 -6.56 -8.69 -7.29
N ALA A 141 -7.49 -8.65 -6.33
CA ALA A 141 -8.88 -9.06 -6.57
C ALA A 141 -9.58 -8.14 -7.59
N CYS A 142 -9.39 -6.83 -7.50
CA CYS A 142 -9.87 -5.90 -8.53
C CYS A 142 -9.25 -6.20 -9.90
N SER A 143 -7.94 -6.49 -9.99
CA SER A 143 -7.26 -6.79 -11.24
C SER A 143 -7.77 -8.08 -11.90
N ARG A 144 -8.06 -9.12 -11.10
CA ARG A 144 -8.71 -10.35 -11.59
C ARG A 144 -10.12 -10.04 -12.11
N LYS A 145 -10.89 -9.19 -11.44
CA LYS A 145 -12.27 -8.81 -11.81
C LYS A 145 -12.36 -7.94 -13.07
N THR A 146 -11.41 -7.04 -13.31
CA THR A 146 -11.35 -6.20 -14.52
C THR A 146 -10.59 -6.84 -15.69
N GLY A 147 -9.86 -7.93 -15.44
CA GLY A 147 -8.98 -8.56 -16.44
C GLY A 147 -7.73 -7.72 -16.78
N ASN A 148 -7.40 -6.70 -15.99
CA ASN A 148 -6.33 -5.73 -16.28
C ASN A 148 -5.61 -5.30 -14.99
N LEU A 149 -4.34 -4.89 -15.08
CA LEU A 149 -3.52 -4.50 -13.93
C LEU A 149 -4.00 -3.20 -13.27
N LEU A 150 -4.49 -3.31 -12.04
CA LEU A 150 -4.80 -2.21 -11.16
C LEU A 150 -3.78 -2.11 -10.03
N GLU A 151 -3.19 -0.92 -9.88
CA GLU A 151 -2.15 -0.62 -8.88
C GLU A 151 -2.53 0.54 -7.95
N THR A 152 -3.66 1.20 -8.26
CA THR A 152 -4.09 2.49 -7.69
C THR A 152 -5.49 2.43 -7.09
N CYS A 153 -5.74 3.22 -6.05
CA CYS A 153 -7.07 3.50 -5.51
C CYS A 153 -7.69 4.80 -6.11
N CYS A 154 -8.99 4.97 -5.89
CA CYS A 154 -9.71 6.23 -6.09
C CYS A 154 -10.14 6.77 -4.71
N THR A 155 -9.56 7.87 -4.26
CA THR A 155 -9.84 8.44 -2.93
C THR A 155 -10.91 9.53 -2.97
N ILE A 156 -11.80 9.55 -1.99
CA ILE A 156 -12.75 10.62 -1.71
C ILE A 156 -12.46 11.13 -0.29
N MET A 157 -12.08 12.39 -0.16
CA MET A 157 -11.78 13.04 1.13
C MET A 157 -12.82 14.12 1.42
N ASP A 158 -13.63 13.93 2.46
CA ASP A 158 -14.64 14.90 2.88
C ASP A 158 -14.06 15.98 3.80
N LEU A 159 -14.07 17.23 3.31
CA LEU A 159 -13.62 18.43 3.99
C LEU A 159 -14.74 19.14 4.78
N LYS A 160 -15.95 18.58 4.82
CA LYS A 160 -17.11 19.15 5.51
C LYS A 160 -16.84 19.32 7.01
N GLY A 161 -16.70 20.58 7.45
CA GLY A 161 -16.37 20.93 8.84
C GLY A 161 -14.89 21.23 9.09
N VAL A 162 -14.03 21.11 8.08
CA VAL A 162 -12.63 21.58 8.16
C VAL A 162 -12.60 23.10 8.27
N GLY A 163 -12.11 23.59 9.40
CA GLY A 163 -11.83 25.01 9.65
C GLY A 163 -10.33 25.27 9.79
N LEU A 164 -9.87 26.46 9.40
CA LEU A 164 -8.48 26.89 9.54
C LEU A 164 -7.94 26.75 10.98
N SER A 165 -8.81 26.93 11.98
CA SER A 165 -8.50 26.75 13.40
C SER A 165 -8.19 25.30 13.80
N LYS A 166 -8.73 24.29 13.10
CA LYS A 166 -8.40 22.88 13.31
C LYS A 166 -7.16 22.44 12.54
N PHE A 167 -6.87 23.03 11.38
CA PHE A 167 -5.80 22.54 10.49
C PHE A 167 -4.44 22.42 11.20
N GLY A 168 -4.09 23.41 12.03
CA GLY A 168 -2.83 23.41 12.79
C GLY A 168 -2.68 22.26 13.79
N SER A 169 -3.76 21.69 14.33
CA SER A 169 -3.67 20.54 15.24
C SER A 169 -3.48 19.21 14.50
N VAL A 170 -4.08 19.05 13.31
CA VAL A 170 -3.98 17.81 12.52
C VAL A 170 -2.76 17.75 11.60
N TYR A 171 -2.11 18.89 11.35
CA TYR A 171 -1.00 19.02 10.40
C TYR A 171 0.17 18.06 10.66
N SER A 172 0.52 17.79 11.92
CA SER A 172 1.61 16.86 12.28
C SER A 172 1.30 15.41 11.91
N TYR A 173 0.05 14.97 12.08
CA TYR A 173 -0.40 13.64 11.65
C TYR A 173 -0.47 13.56 10.12
N LEU A 174 -1.09 14.56 9.47
CA LEU A 174 -1.19 14.61 8.00
C LEU A 174 0.19 14.59 7.33
N LYS A 175 1.19 15.29 7.89
CA LYS A 175 2.57 15.26 7.38
C LYS A 175 3.20 13.87 7.50
N GLN A 176 2.99 13.16 8.62
CA GLN A 176 3.52 11.80 8.80
C GLN A 176 2.84 10.79 7.86
N ALA A 177 1.51 10.85 7.73
CA ALA A 177 0.77 10.03 6.79
C ALA A 177 1.21 10.27 5.33
N SER A 178 1.40 11.54 4.94
CA SER A 178 1.89 11.93 3.61
C SER A 178 3.33 11.49 3.34
N ALA A 179 4.19 11.48 4.37
CA ALA A 179 5.56 10.97 4.25
C ALA A 179 5.60 9.44 4.05
N ILE A 180 4.84 8.67 4.83
CA ILE A 180 4.71 7.21 4.65
C ILE A 180 4.17 6.89 3.25
N SER A 181 3.12 7.62 2.82
CA SER A 181 2.46 7.40 1.54
C SER A 181 3.41 7.64 0.36
N GLN A 182 4.16 8.75 0.36
CA GLN A 182 5.05 9.11 -0.76
C GLN A 182 6.35 8.29 -0.77
N ASN A 183 6.94 8.00 0.40
CA ASN A 183 8.25 7.33 0.46
C ASN A 183 8.17 5.80 0.33
N TYR A 184 7.08 5.18 0.82
CA TYR A 184 6.99 3.72 0.95
C TYR A 184 5.81 3.10 0.18
N TYR A 185 4.82 3.92 -0.23
CA TYR A 185 3.70 3.50 -1.07
C TYR A 185 3.52 4.38 -2.32
N PRO A 186 4.59 4.63 -3.11
CA PRO A 186 4.52 5.47 -4.30
C PRO A 186 3.54 4.93 -5.34
N GLU A 187 2.98 5.84 -6.16
CA GLU A 187 2.02 5.53 -7.23
C GLU A 187 0.78 4.69 -6.84
N ARG A 188 0.42 4.64 -5.55
CA ARG A 188 -0.85 4.03 -5.09
C ARG A 188 -2.09 4.92 -5.29
N LEU A 189 -1.92 6.20 -5.57
CA LEU A 189 -3.02 7.12 -5.86
C LEU A 189 -3.29 7.23 -7.37
N GLY A 190 -4.53 6.95 -7.81
CA GLY A 190 -4.98 7.11 -9.19
C GLY A 190 -5.92 8.30 -9.42
N LYS A 191 -6.78 8.59 -8.44
CA LYS A 191 -7.69 9.75 -8.39
C LYS A 191 -7.86 10.21 -6.95
N LEU A 192 -8.00 11.51 -6.71
CA LEU A 192 -8.44 12.07 -5.43
C LEU A 192 -9.51 13.14 -5.63
N TYR A 193 -10.62 13.01 -4.93
CA TYR A 193 -11.70 13.98 -4.88
C TYR A 193 -11.76 14.62 -3.49
N LEU A 194 -11.37 15.89 -3.39
CA LEU A 194 -11.53 16.70 -2.18
C LEU A 194 -12.92 17.35 -2.22
N ILE A 195 -13.88 16.80 -1.48
CA ILE A 195 -15.30 17.23 -1.53
C ILE A 195 -15.67 18.13 -0.35
N ASN A 196 -16.76 18.89 -0.50
CA ASN A 196 -17.20 19.91 0.47
C ASN A 196 -16.10 20.93 0.83
N ALA A 197 -15.17 21.21 -0.09
CA ALA A 197 -14.08 22.15 0.13
C ALA A 197 -14.64 23.53 0.54
N PRO A 198 -14.26 24.07 1.73
CA PRO A 198 -14.78 25.36 2.18
C PRO A 198 -14.33 26.50 1.27
N TRP A 199 -15.09 27.61 1.25
CA TRP A 199 -14.84 28.74 0.33
C TRP A 199 -13.46 29.42 0.48
N GLY A 200 -12.76 29.20 1.61
CA GLY A 200 -11.38 29.62 1.86
C GLY A 200 -10.32 28.52 1.68
N PHE A 201 -10.68 27.33 1.17
CA PHE A 201 -9.77 26.18 1.05
C PHE A 201 -8.59 26.45 0.12
N SER A 202 -8.69 27.38 -0.82
CA SER A 202 -7.61 27.76 -1.75
C SER A 202 -6.29 28.12 -1.05
N SER A 203 -6.35 28.73 0.15
CA SER A 203 -5.16 29.01 0.97
C SER A 203 -4.56 27.76 1.60
N VAL A 204 -5.38 26.80 2.04
CA VAL A 204 -4.93 25.51 2.57
C VAL A 204 -4.34 24.66 1.44
N TRP A 205 -5.00 24.66 0.29
CA TRP A 205 -4.57 23.98 -0.93
C TRP A 205 -3.23 24.51 -1.46
N ALA A 206 -2.97 25.82 -1.34
CA ALA A 206 -1.67 26.40 -1.68
C ALA A 206 -0.53 25.87 -0.79
N VAL A 207 -0.79 25.59 0.49
CA VAL A 207 0.17 24.93 1.39
C VAL A 207 0.30 23.44 1.06
N ILE A 208 -0.82 22.75 0.78
CA ILE A 208 -0.83 21.31 0.48
C ILE A 208 -0.01 20.97 -0.77
N LYS A 209 -0.19 21.74 -1.87
CA LYS A 209 0.62 21.58 -3.08
C LYS A 209 2.11 21.84 -2.89
N GLY A 210 2.54 22.39 -1.75
CA GLY A 210 3.95 22.57 -1.40
C GLY A 210 4.62 21.30 -0.86
N PHE A 211 3.87 20.23 -0.56
CA PHE A 211 4.41 18.96 -0.07
C PHE A 211 4.08 17.73 -0.93
N LEU A 212 3.35 17.93 -2.04
CA LEU A 212 2.98 16.89 -2.99
C LEU A 212 3.79 17.07 -4.28
N ASP A 213 4.15 15.97 -4.92
CA ASP A 213 4.75 16.00 -6.25
C ASP A 213 3.73 16.47 -7.33
N PRO A 214 4.18 16.98 -8.49
CA PRO A 214 3.28 17.48 -9.54
C PRO A 214 2.32 16.42 -10.12
N VAL A 215 2.76 15.17 -10.25
CA VAL A 215 1.95 14.07 -10.80
C VAL A 215 0.83 13.69 -9.83
N THR A 216 1.09 13.75 -8.52
CA THR A 216 0.05 13.67 -7.50
C THR A 216 -0.89 14.87 -7.57
N VAL A 217 -0.40 16.10 -7.73
CA VAL A 217 -1.29 17.30 -7.83
C VAL A 217 -2.26 17.20 -9.01
N ASP A 218 -1.82 16.72 -10.17
CA ASP A 218 -2.67 16.58 -11.38
C ASP A 218 -3.75 15.49 -11.24
N LYS A 219 -3.63 14.58 -10.26
CA LYS A 219 -4.65 13.56 -9.94
C LYS A 219 -5.78 14.10 -9.03
N ILE A 220 -5.69 15.35 -8.54
CA ILE A 220 -6.53 15.88 -7.46
C ILE A 220 -7.58 16.87 -7.99
N GLN A 221 -8.87 16.55 -7.74
CA GLN A 221 -10.01 17.41 -8.04
C GLN A 221 -10.56 18.04 -6.75
N VAL A 222 -10.69 19.37 -6.74
CA VAL A 222 -11.17 20.13 -5.57
C VAL A 222 -12.60 20.61 -5.84
N LEU A 223 -13.57 20.07 -5.09
CA LEU A 223 -15.00 20.24 -5.29
C LEU A 223 -15.66 20.89 -4.06
N GLY A 224 -16.57 21.84 -4.32
CA GLY A 224 -17.40 22.44 -3.27
C GLY A 224 -18.53 21.52 -2.78
N ALA A 225 -19.63 22.11 -2.30
CA ALA A 225 -20.80 21.36 -1.83
C ALA A 225 -21.61 20.66 -2.96
N THR A 226 -21.38 21.03 -4.22
CA THR A 226 -22.08 20.48 -5.41
C THR A 226 -21.30 19.37 -6.09
N TYR A 227 -20.65 18.49 -5.31
CA TYR A 227 -19.69 17.49 -5.78
C TYR A 227 -20.33 16.21 -6.37
N HIS A 228 -21.57 15.90 -6.00
CA HIS A 228 -22.22 14.60 -6.25
C HIS A 228 -22.17 14.14 -7.72
N ALA A 229 -22.36 15.05 -8.68
CA ALA A 229 -22.34 14.73 -10.11
C ALA A 229 -20.95 14.24 -10.58
N GLU A 230 -19.85 14.81 -10.06
CA GLU A 230 -18.50 14.39 -10.44
C GLU A 230 -18.08 13.08 -9.77
N LEU A 231 -18.55 12.82 -8.54
CA LEU A 231 -18.41 11.49 -7.95
C LEU A 231 -19.18 10.43 -8.75
N LEU A 232 -20.42 10.73 -9.17
CA LEU A 232 -21.20 9.83 -10.04
C LEU A 232 -20.65 9.74 -11.47
N ASN A 233 -19.79 10.67 -11.91
CA ASN A 233 -19.04 10.53 -13.15
C ASN A 233 -17.94 9.45 -13.04
N GLN A 234 -17.23 9.34 -11.91
CA GLN A 234 -16.14 8.36 -11.71
C GLN A 234 -16.59 7.04 -11.05
N VAL A 235 -17.54 7.06 -10.12
CA VAL A 235 -17.98 5.91 -9.31
C VAL A 235 -19.41 5.50 -9.72
N PRO A 236 -19.73 4.19 -9.85
CA PRO A 236 -21.11 3.75 -10.06
C PRO A 236 -22.02 4.14 -8.89
N ALA A 237 -23.29 4.46 -9.16
CA ALA A 237 -24.23 4.91 -8.12
C ALA A 237 -24.47 3.82 -7.07
N GLU A 238 -24.61 2.58 -7.52
CA GLU A 238 -24.73 1.35 -6.74
C GLU A 238 -23.46 1.03 -5.91
N ASN A 239 -22.33 1.68 -6.21
CA ASN A 239 -21.07 1.55 -5.47
C ASN A 239 -20.78 2.72 -4.52
N LEU A 240 -21.34 3.89 -4.78
CA LEU A 240 -21.14 5.09 -3.95
C LEU A 240 -22.14 5.10 -2.77
N PRO A 241 -21.70 5.35 -1.52
CA PRO A 241 -22.62 5.45 -0.38
C PRO A 241 -23.65 6.59 -0.54
N LYS A 242 -24.86 6.37 -0.01
CA LYS A 242 -25.96 7.37 -0.05
C LYS A 242 -25.59 8.75 0.52
N GLU A 243 -24.71 8.81 1.52
CA GLU A 243 -24.25 10.07 2.12
C GLU A 243 -23.43 10.96 1.15
N TYR A 244 -22.87 10.37 0.09
CA TYR A 244 -22.13 11.05 -0.98
C TYR A 244 -22.92 11.14 -2.30
N GLY A 245 -24.23 10.85 -2.26
CA GLY A 245 -25.15 10.98 -3.40
C GLY A 245 -25.28 9.74 -4.29
N GLY A 246 -24.75 8.58 -3.86
CA GLY A 246 -25.03 7.30 -4.51
C GLY A 246 -26.28 6.59 -3.99
N GLU A 247 -26.39 5.31 -4.31
CA GLU A 247 -27.51 4.43 -3.93
C GLU A 247 -27.08 3.36 -2.92
N CYS A 248 -25.78 3.19 -2.67
CA CYS A 248 -25.29 2.09 -1.84
C CYS A 248 -25.64 2.25 -0.35
N GLU A 249 -26.21 1.20 0.21
CA GLU A 249 -26.49 1.00 1.62
C GLU A 249 -26.19 -0.47 1.95
N CYS A 250 -25.30 -0.72 2.92
CA CYS A 250 -24.92 -2.06 3.36
C CYS A 250 -25.42 -2.32 4.79
N ASP A 251 -25.70 -3.58 5.11
CA ASP A 251 -25.96 -4.02 6.47
C ASP A 251 -24.77 -3.65 7.37
N GLY A 252 -25.04 -3.03 8.53
CA GLY A 252 -24.00 -2.46 9.41
C GLY A 252 -23.41 -1.12 8.95
N GLY A 253 -23.77 -0.63 7.76
CA GLY A 253 -23.33 0.64 7.19
C GLY A 253 -22.06 0.52 6.33
N CYS A 254 -22.01 1.27 5.22
CA CYS A 254 -20.92 1.19 4.24
C CYS A 254 -19.53 1.38 4.86
N MET A 255 -19.39 2.28 5.84
CA MET A 255 -18.15 2.61 6.54
C MET A 255 -17.46 1.39 7.17
N LEU A 256 -18.22 0.46 7.76
CA LEU A 256 -17.68 -0.70 8.48
C LEU A 256 -17.73 -2.00 7.66
N SER A 257 -18.26 -1.94 6.44
CA SER A 257 -18.51 -3.11 5.59
C SER A 257 -17.26 -3.69 4.93
N ASP A 258 -16.28 -2.85 4.57
CA ASP A 258 -15.13 -3.20 3.71
C ASP A 258 -15.52 -3.92 2.39
N MET A 259 -16.78 -3.83 1.96
CA MET A 259 -17.31 -4.56 0.80
C MET A 259 -16.53 -4.26 -0.48
N GLY A 260 -16.22 -5.28 -1.27
CA GLY A 260 -15.58 -5.13 -2.59
C GLY A 260 -15.11 -6.46 -3.17
N PRO A 261 -14.43 -6.46 -4.34
CA PRO A 261 -13.98 -7.67 -5.03
C PRO A 261 -13.09 -8.59 -4.20
N TRP A 262 -12.40 -8.05 -3.19
CA TRP A 262 -11.59 -8.81 -2.24
C TRP A 262 -12.40 -9.62 -1.21
N GLN A 263 -13.71 -9.43 -1.13
CA GLN A 263 -14.63 -10.28 -0.37
C GLN A 263 -15.44 -11.25 -1.28
N GLU A 264 -15.34 -11.11 -2.61
CA GLU A 264 -16.04 -11.96 -3.60
C GLU A 264 -15.23 -13.25 -3.86
N PRO A 265 -15.77 -14.47 -3.60
CA PRO A 265 -15.05 -15.74 -3.73
C PRO A 265 -14.40 -15.99 -5.11
N GLU A 266 -15.01 -15.45 -6.16
CA GLU A 266 -14.54 -15.56 -7.54
C GLU A 266 -13.14 -14.91 -7.71
N TRP A 267 -12.93 -13.75 -7.09
CA TRP A 267 -11.79 -12.87 -7.31
C TRP A 267 -10.79 -12.82 -6.15
N THR A 268 -11.25 -13.09 -4.93
CA THR A 268 -10.40 -13.08 -3.73
C THR A 268 -9.50 -14.30 -3.65
N ARG A 269 -8.28 -14.13 -3.12
CA ARG A 269 -7.30 -15.20 -2.88
C ARG A 269 -6.60 -14.92 -1.55
N PRO A 270 -6.07 -15.93 -0.83
CA PRO A 270 -5.32 -15.71 0.41
C PRO A 270 -4.09 -14.84 0.14
N PRO A 271 -4.00 -13.63 0.73
CA PRO A 271 -2.91 -12.71 0.45
C PRO A 271 -1.57 -13.29 0.95
N LYS A 272 -0.46 -12.89 0.32
CA LYS A 272 0.89 -13.40 0.60
C LYS A 272 1.23 -13.33 2.09
N TRP A 273 0.89 -12.25 2.76
CA TRP A 273 1.12 -12.06 4.21
C TRP A 273 0.28 -12.98 5.11
N ALA A 274 -0.87 -13.48 4.65
CA ALA A 274 -1.70 -14.43 5.40
C ALA A 274 -1.26 -15.90 5.23
N GLN A 275 -0.33 -16.17 4.32
CA GLN A 275 0.29 -17.48 4.17
C GLN A 275 1.34 -17.66 5.28
N SER A 276 1.37 -18.84 5.91
CA SER A 276 2.39 -19.15 6.91
C SER A 276 3.76 -19.29 6.23
N ASP A 277 4.84 -19.00 6.97
CA ASP A 277 6.19 -19.02 6.40
C ASP A 277 6.58 -20.42 5.88
N ALA A 278 5.97 -21.48 6.43
CA ALA A 278 6.07 -22.85 5.91
C ALA A 278 5.39 -23.05 4.54
N ALA A 279 4.25 -22.40 4.29
CA ALA A 279 3.59 -22.42 2.98
C ALA A 279 4.38 -21.61 1.94
N ALA A 280 4.90 -20.44 2.33
CA ALA A 280 5.79 -19.64 1.50
C ALA A 280 7.09 -20.39 1.13
N ALA A 281 7.71 -21.09 2.08
CA ALA A 281 8.89 -21.92 1.83
C ALA A 281 8.60 -23.08 0.86
N VAL A 282 7.44 -23.74 0.97
CA VAL A 282 7.03 -24.81 0.04
C VAL A 282 6.74 -24.26 -1.36
N ALA A 283 6.14 -23.06 -1.47
CA ALA A 283 5.93 -22.40 -2.76
C ALA A 283 7.28 -22.05 -3.44
N ALA A 284 8.22 -21.45 -2.71
CA ALA A 284 9.56 -21.15 -3.23
C ALA A 284 10.35 -22.41 -3.65
N ALA A 285 10.20 -23.51 -2.91
CA ALA A 285 10.77 -24.82 -3.25
C ALA A 285 10.13 -25.44 -4.50
N ALA A 286 8.82 -25.26 -4.71
CA ALA A 286 8.12 -25.75 -5.91
C ALA A 286 8.61 -25.04 -7.18
N THR A 287 8.83 -23.73 -7.12
CA THR A 287 9.39 -22.95 -8.24
C THR A 287 10.80 -23.45 -8.62
N THR A 288 11.69 -23.60 -7.64
CA THR A 288 13.07 -24.11 -7.90
C THR A 288 13.11 -25.56 -8.36
N THR A 289 12.22 -26.43 -7.86
CA THR A 289 12.15 -27.83 -8.29
C THR A 289 11.72 -27.97 -9.75
N THR A 290 10.88 -27.05 -10.25
CA THR A 290 10.43 -27.06 -11.65
C THR A 290 11.58 -26.78 -12.63
N THR A 291 12.52 -25.91 -12.27
CA THR A 291 13.73 -25.64 -13.07
C THR A 291 14.71 -26.83 -13.03
N ALA A 292 14.94 -27.43 -11.86
CA ALA A 292 15.85 -28.55 -11.69
C ALA A 292 15.42 -29.83 -12.44
N ALA A 293 14.10 -30.04 -12.60
CA ALA A 293 13.54 -31.19 -13.30
C ALA A 293 13.93 -31.28 -14.80
N GLY A 294 14.52 -30.23 -15.39
CA GLY A 294 15.05 -30.24 -16.75
C GLY A 294 16.45 -30.86 -16.91
N GLU A 295 17.23 -31.01 -15.84
CA GLU A 295 18.67 -31.38 -15.93
C GLU A 295 19.04 -32.72 -15.27
N GLU A 296 18.20 -33.28 -14.38
CA GLU A 296 18.56 -34.46 -13.57
C GLU A 296 18.26 -35.85 -14.19
N GLU A 297 17.95 -35.98 -15.49
CA GLU A 297 17.92 -37.31 -16.14
C GLU A 297 19.33 -37.90 -16.41
N GLN A 298 20.36 -37.52 -15.64
CA GLN A 298 21.72 -38.05 -15.84
C GLN A 298 22.68 -38.11 -14.64
N LYS A 299 22.25 -38.62 -13.47
CA LYS A 299 23.14 -39.44 -12.61
C LYS A 299 22.41 -40.35 -11.61
N GLN A 300 22.79 -41.63 -11.63
CA GLN A 300 22.29 -42.67 -10.74
C GLN A 300 23.45 -43.23 -9.91
N LYS A 301 23.17 -43.63 -8.65
CA LYS A 301 24.10 -44.18 -7.62
C LYS A 301 24.96 -43.08 -6.97
N GLN A 302 25.08 -42.98 -5.64
CA GLN A 302 25.14 -44.03 -4.61
C GLN A 302 24.68 -43.52 -3.23
N ALA A 303 24.24 -44.40 -2.32
CA ALA A 303 24.03 -44.10 -0.89
C ALA A 303 25.21 -44.63 -0.04
N PRO A 304 25.40 -44.16 1.22
CA PRO A 304 24.70 -44.81 2.34
C PRO A 304 24.27 -43.90 3.53
N THR A 305 23.49 -44.51 4.44
CA THR A 305 23.21 -44.19 5.87
C THR A 305 24.39 -43.59 6.66
N THR A 306 24.23 -42.86 7.78
CA THR A 306 23.40 -43.05 9.01
C THR A 306 23.40 -41.69 9.80
N THR A 307 22.66 -41.33 10.87
CA THR A 307 21.83 -42.02 11.90
C THR A 307 20.65 -41.11 12.39
N ILE A 308 20.28 -41.11 13.68
CA ILE A 308 19.21 -40.36 14.38
C ILE A 308 19.76 -39.87 15.75
N GLU A 309 19.04 -38.95 16.43
CA GLU A 309 19.09 -38.49 17.84
C GLU A 309 19.57 -37.04 18.05
N ASN A 310 19.05 -36.23 18.98
CA ASN A 310 17.77 -36.25 19.72
C ASN A 310 17.46 -34.83 20.25
N ALA A 311 16.19 -34.52 20.57
CA ALA A 311 15.82 -33.30 21.31
C ALA A 311 16.02 -33.49 22.83
N PRO A 312 16.01 -32.39 23.62
CA PRO A 312 14.84 -32.24 24.51
C PRO A 312 14.30 -30.81 24.66
N THR A 313 13.13 -30.72 25.28
CA THR A 313 12.22 -29.57 25.39
C THR A 313 12.50 -28.61 26.56
N GLY A 314 12.36 -27.31 26.30
CA GLY A 314 11.37 -26.45 26.98
C GLY A 314 11.78 -25.70 28.27
N ILE A 315 11.09 -24.56 28.49
CA ILE A 315 10.39 -24.15 29.73
C ILE A 315 9.62 -22.83 29.44
N VAL A 316 8.55 -22.57 30.19
CA VAL A 316 7.62 -21.42 30.06
C VAL A 316 7.72 -20.54 31.31
N THR A 317 7.82 -19.21 31.15
CA THR A 317 7.42 -18.22 32.16
C THR A 317 6.99 -16.89 31.53
N ASP A 318 5.91 -16.33 32.08
CA ASP A 318 5.26 -15.03 31.86
C ASP A 318 4.83 -14.54 33.28
N PRO A 319 4.47 -13.27 33.59
CA PRO A 319 4.46 -12.02 32.80
C PRO A 319 5.23 -10.84 33.46
N SER A 320 5.00 -9.62 32.92
CA SER A 320 4.89 -8.35 33.66
C SER A 320 6.15 -7.53 34.00
N ALA A 321 6.47 -6.57 33.12
CA ALA A 321 6.76 -5.19 33.52
C ALA A 321 6.47 -4.18 32.38
N ALA A 322 5.93 -3.02 32.73
CA ALA A 322 6.00 -1.79 31.92
C ALA A 322 6.93 -0.79 32.66
N PRO A 323 7.52 0.19 31.96
CA PRO A 323 6.78 1.43 31.74
C PRO A 323 6.91 2.00 30.32
N ALA A 324 6.06 2.97 29.98
CA ALA A 324 6.14 3.74 28.75
C ALA A 324 6.61 5.18 29.04
N GLU A 325 7.69 5.62 28.38
CA GLU A 325 8.04 7.06 28.24
C GLU A 325 9.06 7.36 27.11
N GLU A 326 9.76 6.37 26.56
CA GLU A 326 10.84 6.60 25.57
C GLU A 326 10.38 6.79 24.11
N GLY A 327 9.18 6.34 23.75
CA GLY A 327 8.74 6.21 22.35
C GLY A 327 8.74 7.52 21.55
N GLU A 328 8.39 8.65 22.17
CA GLU A 328 8.23 9.94 21.47
C GLU A 328 9.57 10.53 20.99
N LYS A 329 10.71 10.10 21.56
CA LYS A 329 12.05 10.50 21.08
C LYS A 329 12.56 9.63 19.93
N ALA A 330 12.26 8.33 19.92
CA ALA A 330 12.78 7.40 18.91
C ALA A 330 12.32 7.77 17.50
N ILE A 331 11.01 8.00 17.33
CA ILE A 331 10.38 8.28 16.03
C ILE A 331 10.90 9.60 15.44
N ASN A 332 11.01 10.64 16.28
CA ASN A 332 11.54 11.95 15.88
C ASN A 332 13.05 11.89 15.58
N GLY A 333 13.81 11.01 16.24
CA GLY A 333 15.23 10.82 15.98
C GLY A 333 15.51 10.19 14.61
N ALA A 334 14.80 9.12 14.26
CA ALA A 334 14.94 8.45 12.96
C ALA A 334 14.62 9.40 11.79
N ALA A 335 13.50 10.12 11.87
CA ALA A 335 13.08 11.07 10.84
C ALA A 335 14.05 12.27 10.65
N ALA A 336 14.79 12.64 11.70
CA ALA A 336 15.81 13.71 11.63
C ALA A 336 17.13 13.22 11.02
N ALA A 337 17.50 11.95 11.22
CA ALA A 337 18.74 11.38 10.70
C ALA A 337 18.75 11.29 9.17
N ALA A 338 17.64 10.81 8.57
CA ALA A 338 17.50 10.65 7.12
C ALA A 338 17.65 11.97 6.33
N ALA A 339 17.24 13.10 6.92
CA ALA A 339 17.36 14.42 6.29
C ALA A 339 18.78 15.03 6.35
N GLY A 340 19.73 14.40 7.07
CA GLY A 340 21.02 15.01 7.43
C GLY A 340 22.17 14.81 6.45
N GLN A 341 22.06 13.92 5.46
CA GLN A 341 23.21 13.45 4.65
C GLN A 341 23.05 13.62 3.13
N ALA A 342 22.29 14.64 2.69
CA ALA A 342 22.18 15.02 1.28
C ALA A 342 23.09 16.22 0.92
N THR A 343 24.41 16.08 1.07
CA THR A 343 25.37 17.10 0.62
C THR A 343 25.58 17.00 -0.90
N ALA A 344 25.06 17.99 -1.64
CA ALA A 344 25.18 18.01 -3.10
C ALA A 344 26.65 18.06 -3.59
N PRO A 345 26.99 17.35 -4.69
CA PRO A 345 28.29 17.50 -5.34
C PRO A 345 28.41 18.89 -5.97
N ALA A 346 29.58 19.52 -5.81
CA ALA A 346 29.92 20.74 -6.53
C ALA A 346 30.15 20.42 -8.03
N GLY A 347 29.70 21.31 -8.91
CA GLY A 347 29.69 21.07 -10.36
C GLY A 347 31.00 21.34 -11.10
N ALA A 348 30.95 21.08 -12.40
CA ALA A 348 31.88 21.50 -13.44
C ALA A 348 31.08 21.89 -14.69
#